data_AF-K9X957-F1
#
_entry.id   AF-K9X957-F1
#
_cell.length_a   1.000
_cell.length_b   1.000
_cell.length_c   1.000
_cell.angle_alpha   90.00
_cell.angle_beta   90.00
_cell.angle_gamma   90.00
#
_symmetry.space_group_name_H-M   'P 1'
#
loop_
_entity.id
_entity.type
_entity.pdbx_description
1 polymer ?
#
loop_
_entity_poly.entity_id
_entity_poly.type
_entity_poly.pdbx_seq_one_letter_code
_entity_poly.pdbx_strand_id
1 'polypeptide(L)'
;MAKITDFVEDAGAPGIIAGIGAVLLAPVLLPIVAGIGKPIAKSVIKGGLVAYERSKGAIAELGETWDDIIAEAKSEIAEAKQTPAFEPAEGTADHGA
;
A
#
# COMPACT_ATOMS: atom_id res chain seq x y z
N MET A 1 3.41 14.18 20.34
CA MET A 1 2.63 13.02 19.86
C MET A 1 1.32 13.43 19.21
N ALA A 2 0.55 14.39 19.76
CA ALA A 2 -0.75 14.83 19.23
C ALA A 2 -0.81 15.05 17.70
N LYS A 3 0.13 15.79 17.11
CA LYS A 3 0.12 16.09 15.66
C LYS A 3 0.23 14.87 14.73
N ILE A 4 0.90 13.80 15.14
CA ILE A 4 1.07 12.61 14.30
C ILE A 4 -0.21 11.78 14.36
N THR A 5 -0.83 11.68 15.54
CA THR A 5 -2.11 11.00 15.72
C THR A 5 -3.23 11.72 14.99
N ASP A 6 -3.32 13.06 15.10
CA ASP A 6 -4.25 13.89 14.32
C ASP A 6 -4.06 13.70 12.80
N PHE A 7 -2.82 13.68 12.32
CA PHE A 7 -2.55 13.44 10.89
C PHE A 7 -2.92 12.02 10.45
N VAL A 8 -2.78 11.02 11.32
CA VAL A 8 -3.17 9.63 11.02
C VAL A 8 -4.68 9.44 11.03
N GLU A 9 -5.41 10.11 11.93
CA GLU A 9 -6.88 10.14 11.93
C GLU A 9 -7.44 10.90 10.73
N ASP A 10 -6.81 12.02 10.35
CA ASP A 10 -7.24 12.87 9.22
C ASP A 10 -6.87 12.28 7.84
N ALA A 11 -5.66 11.70 7.71
CA ALA A 11 -5.17 11.14 6.45
C ALA A 11 -5.48 9.63 6.27
N GLY A 12 -5.93 8.94 7.34
CA GLY A 12 -6.29 7.52 7.31
C GLY A 12 -5.17 6.58 6.86
N ALA A 13 -5.54 5.40 6.34
CA ALA A 13 -4.59 4.39 5.85
C ALA A 13 -3.59 4.93 4.80
N PRO A 14 -3.99 5.79 3.83
CA PRO A 14 -3.04 6.44 2.92
C PRO A 14 -1.98 7.28 3.65
N GLY A 15 -2.37 7.99 4.70
CA GLY A 15 -1.47 8.79 5.53
C GLY A 15 -0.42 7.97 6.27
N ILE A 16 -0.80 6.79 6.79
CA ILE A 16 0.12 5.87 7.45
C ILE A 16 1.16 5.35 6.45
N ILE A 17 0.72 4.89 5.27
CA ILE A 17 1.62 4.36 4.23
C ILE A 17 2.61 5.44 3.78
N ALA A 18 2.11 6.64 3.49
CA ALA A 18 2.95 7.77 3.12
C ALA A 18 3.93 8.17 4.25
N GLY A 19 3.47 8.15 5.50
CA GLY A 19 4.29 8.45 6.68
C GLY A 19 5.45 7.46 6.87
N ILE A 20 5.18 6.15 6.75
CA ILE A 20 6.23 5.11 6.82
C ILE A 20 7.24 5.32 5.69
N GLY A 21 6.77 5.53 4.46
CA GLY A 21 7.65 5.80 3.31
C GLY A 21 8.52 7.03 3.52
N ALA A 22 7.96 8.12 4.05
CA ALA A 22 8.68 9.35 4.33
C ALA A 22 9.78 9.16 5.40
N VAL A 23 9.49 8.43 6.48
CA VAL A 23 10.47 8.15 7.55
C VAL A 23 11.64 7.31 7.03
N LEU A 24 11.35 6.29 6.22
CA LEU A 24 12.38 5.44 5.63
C LEU A 24 13.28 6.21 4.63
N LEU A 25 12.70 7.14 3.88
CA LEU A 25 13.42 7.94 2.90
C LEU A 25 14.08 9.20 3.50
N ALA A 26 13.70 9.62 4.71
CA ALA A 26 14.25 10.79 5.39
C ALA A 26 15.79 10.87 5.38
N PRO A 27 16.58 9.82 5.73
CA PRO A 27 18.04 9.92 5.73
C PRO A 27 18.65 10.15 4.33
N VAL A 28 17.91 9.83 3.26
CA VAL A 28 18.35 10.06 1.87
C VAL A 28 17.90 11.44 1.39
N LEU A 29 16.67 11.86 1.74
CA LEU A 29 16.09 13.13 1.28
C LEU A 29 16.69 14.34 1.99
N LEU A 30 16.95 14.26 3.30
CA LEU A 30 17.54 15.35 4.10
C LEU A 30 18.88 15.86 3.53
N PRO A 31 19.89 15.02 3.23
CA PRO A 31 21.15 15.50 2.66
C PRO A 31 21.00 16.08 1.25
N ILE A 32 20.03 15.61 0.46
CA ILE A 32 19.73 16.15 -0.88
C ILE A 32 19.21 17.58 -0.76
N VAL A 33 18.23 17.83 0.12
CA VAL A 33 17.67 19.17 0.34
C VAL A 33 18.69 20.12 0.98
N ALA A 34 19.59 19.61 1.83
CA ALA A 34 20.69 20.37 2.42
C ALA A 34 21.82 20.73 1.43
N GLY A 35 21.74 20.34 0.15
CA GLY A 35 22.71 20.70 -0.90
C GLY A 35 24.01 19.90 -0.89
N ILE A 36 24.24 19.04 0.11
CA ILE A 36 25.41 18.16 0.21
C ILE A 36 25.19 16.79 -0.45
N GLY A 37 23.95 16.50 -0.87
CA GLY A 37 23.55 15.21 -1.42
C GLY A 37 23.82 15.01 -2.91
N LYS A 38 24.52 15.92 -3.60
CA LYS A 38 24.81 15.80 -5.05
C LYS A 38 25.42 14.45 -5.47
N PRO A 39 26.42 13.86 -4.78
CA PRO A 39 26.92 12.53 -5.13
C PRO A 39 25.89 11.40 -4.89
N ILE A 40 25.04 11.55 -3.86
CA ILE A 40 23.95 10.61 -3.56
C ILE A 40 22.90 10.67 -4.67
N ALA A 41 22.42 11.87 -5.02
CA ALA A 41 21.46 12.08 -6.09
C ALA A 41 21.96 11.51 -7.42
N LYS A 42 23.23 11.73 -7.77
CA LYS A 42 23.84 11.16 -8.98
C LYS A 42 23.87 9.64 -8.96
N SER A 43 24.10 9.03 -7.80
CA SER A 43 24.10 7.57 -7.63
C SER A 43 22.69 6.99 -7.69
N VAL A 44 21.71 7.67 -7.09
CA VAL A 44 20.29 7.31 -7.17
C VAL A 44 19.78 7.38 -8.61
N ILE A 45 20.10 8.45 -9.34
CA ILE A 45 19.68 8.60 -10.74
C ILE A 45 20.28 7.47 -11.60
N LYS A 46 21.58 7.19 -11.45
CA LYS A 46 22.24 6.11 -12.19
C LYS A 46 21.69 4.73 -11.83
N GLY A 47 21.55 4.46 -10.54
CA GLY A 47 20.98 3.21 -10.04
C GLY A 47 19.54 3.03 -10.51
N GLY A 48 18.74 4.10 -10.47
CA GLY A 48 17.36 4.12 -10.95
C GLY A 48 17.27 3.86 -12.45
N LEU A 49 18.17 4.44 -13.25
CA LEU A 49 18.21 4.18 -14.69
C LEU A 49 18.52 2.72 -15.00
N VAL A 50 19.54 2.15 -14.34
CA VAL A 50 19.90 0.73 -14.49
C VAL A 50 18.76 -0.19 -14.03
N ALA A 51 18.13 0.12 -12.89
CA ALA A 51 16.99 -0.63 -12.39
C ALA A 51 15.79 -0.57 -13.35
N TYR A 52 15.51 0.60 -13.95
CA TYR A 52 14.45 0.79 -14.93
C TYR A 52 14.71 0.01 -16.24
N GLU A 53 15.96 0.00 -16.73
CA GLU A 53 16.32 -0.80 -17.90
C GLU A 53 16.19 -2.30 -17.62
N ARG A 54 16.60 -2.74 -16.43
CA ARG A 54 16.47 -4.14 -15.98
C ARG A 54 15.01 -4.54 -15.76
N SER A 55 14.20 -3.64 -15.21
CA SER A 55 12.79 -3.93 -14.93
C SER A 55 11.96 -4.10 -16.20
N LYS A 56 12.29 -3.42 -17.31
CA LYS A 56 11.61 -3.62 -18.59
C LYS A 56 11.61 -5.08 -19.06
N GLY A 57 12.72 -5.80 -18.87
CA GLY A 57 12.81 -7.23 -19.17
C GLY A 57 12.06 -8.07 -18.13
N ALA A 58 12.30 -7.82 -16.85
CA ALA A 58 11.70 -8.59 -15.77
C ALA A 58 10.16 -8.47 -15.71
N ILE A 59 9.59 -7.30 -16.01
CA ILE A 59 8.14 -7.07 -16.05
C ILE A 59 7.49 -7.85 -17.20
N ALA A 60 8.19 -8.05 -18.32
CA ALA A 60 7.66 -8.82 -19.44
C ALA A 60 7.52 -10.32 -19.11
N GLU A 61 8.40 -10.85 -18.25
CA GLU A 61 8.37 -12.25 -17.82
C GLU A 61 7.45 -12.47 -16.62
N LEU A 62 7.32 -11.47 -15.73
CA LEU A 62 6.52 -11.56 -14.51
C LEU A 62 5.05 -11.18 -14.71
N GLY A 63 4.68 -10.60 -15.85
CA GLY A 63 3.32 -10.10 -16.09
C GLY A 63 2.23 -11.16 -15.94
N GLU A 64 2.45 -12.37 -16.44
CA GLU A 64 1.45 -13.45 -16.38
C GLU A 64 1.20 -13.92 -14.94
N THR A 65 2.27 -14.18 -14.17
CA THR A 65 2.15 -14.56 -12.75
C THR A 65 1.60 -13.42 -11.90
N TRP A 66 1.93 -12.18 -12.25
CA TRP A 66 1.45 -11.00 -11.54
C TRP A 66 -0.06 -10.77 -11.74
N ASP A 67 -0.55 -10.92 -12.97
CA ASP A 67 -1.96 -10.81 -13.27
C ASP A 67 -2.78 -11.91 -12.58
N ASP A 68 -2.23 -13.12 -12.47
CA ASP A 68 -2.86 -14.24 -11.74
C ASP A 68 -3.01 -13.93 -10.24
N ILE A 69 -1.93 -13.49 -9.57
CA ILE A 69 -1.96 -13.09 -8.15
C ILE A 69 -2.94 -11.94 -7.92
N ILE A 70 -3.00 -10.96 -8.83
CA ILE A 70 -3.97 -9.86 -8.74
C ILE A 70 -5.40 -10.37 -8.92
N ALA A 71 -5.63 -11.32 -9.83
CA ALA A 71 -6.94 -11.90 -10.05
C ALA A 71 -7.42 -12.67 -8.81
N GLU A 72 -6.52 -13.47 -8.21
CA GLU A 72 -6.76 -14.21 -6.96
C GLU A 72 -7.11 -13.25 -5.83
N ALA A 73 -6.27 -12.23 -5.57
CA ALA A 73 -6.53 -11.25 -4.52
C ALA A 73 -7.83 -10.45 -4.73
N LYS A 74 -8.18 -10.13 -5.99
CA LYS A 74 -9.47 -9.48 -6.30
C LYS A 74 -10.65 -10.39 -6.00
N SER A 75 -10.53 -11.68 -6.32
CA SER A 75 -11.54 -12.69 -6.01
C SER A 75 -11.74 -12.82 -4.50
N GLU A 76 -10.65 -12.89 -3.73
CA GLU A 76 -10.71 -12.96 -2.27
C GLU A 76 -11.39 -11.73 -1.65
N ILE A 77 -11.09 -10.52 -2.14
CA ILE A 77 -11.74 -9.28 -1.68
C ILE A 77 -13.23 -9.25 -2.05
N ALA A 78 -13.59 -9.77 -3.24
CA ALA A 78 -14.97 -9.84 -3.69
C ALA A 78 -15.78 -10.91 -2.91
N GLU A 79 -15.16 -12.02 -2.53
CA GLU A 79 -15.73 -13.07 -1.70
C GLU A 79 -15.90 -12.61 -0.25
N ALA A 80 -14.90 -11.90 0.29
CA ALA A 80 -14.99 -11.26 1.61
C ALA A 80 -16.12 -10.20 1.69
N LYS A 81 -16.49 -9.58 0.57
CA LYS A 81 -17.64 -8.67 0.47
C LYS A 81 -18.98 -9.37 0.24
N GLN A 82 -18.97 -10.60 -0.28
CA GLN A 82 -20.17 -11.39 -0.61
C GLN A 82 -20.57 -12.37 0.48
N THR A 83 -19.85 -12.44 1.59
CA THR A 83 -20.31 -13.11 2.81
C THR A 83 -21.14 -12.10 3.62
N PRO A 84 -22.48 -12.07 3.51
CA PRO A 84 -23.30 -11.36 4.49
C PRO A 84 -23.03 -12.00 5.84
N ALA A 85 -22.60 -11.17 6.79
CA ALA A 85 -22.54 -11.56 8.19
C ALA A 85 -23.95 -12.00 8.62
N PHE A 86 -24.09 -13.30 8.89
CA PHE A 86 -25.04 -13.88 9.82
C PHE A 86 -26.50 -13.42 9.64
N GLU A 87 -27.32 -14.23 8.96
CA GLU A 87 -28.77 -14.22 9.22
C GLU A 87 -28.97 -14.59 10.71
N PRO A 88 -29.43 -13.67 11.59
CA PRO A 88 -30.03 -14.12 12.83
C PRO A 88 -31.32 -14.83 12.44
N ALA A 89 -31.33 -16.14 12.64
CA ALA A 89 -32.48 -17.00 12.48
C ALA A 89 -33.74 -16.34 13.05
N GLU A 90 -34.80 -16.40 12.25
CA GLU A 90 -36.17 -16.07 12.59
C GLU A 90 -36.56 -16.68 13.96
N GLY A 91 -36.58 -15.84 14.98
CA GLY A 91 -37.28 -16.10 16.24
C GLY A 91 -38.73 -15.68 16.09
N THR A 92 -39.52 -16.48 15.37
CA THR A 92 -40.97 -16.44 15.47
C THR A 92 -41.38 -16.82 16.89
N ALA A 93 -41.82 -15.82 17.66
CA ALA A 93 -42.54 -16.02 18.91
C ALA A 93 -43.61 -14.93 19.04
N ASP A 94 -44.62 -15.03 18.18
CA ASP A 94 -45.98 -14.62 18.54
C ASP A 94 -46.78 -15.88 18.87
N HIS A 95 -47.18 -16.06 20.13
CA HIS A 95 -48.56 -16.45 20.45
C HIS A 95 -48.86 -16.38 21.96
N GLY A 96 -49.71 -15.41 22.32
CA GLY A 96 -50.92 -15.61 23.14
C GLY A 96 -50.81 -15.95 24.63
N ALA A 97 -51.17 -15.00 25.49
CA ALA A 97 -52.39 -15.00 26.33
C ALA A 97 -52.44 -13.76 27.23
#